data_AF-A0A1S2VJ09-F1
#
_entry.id   AF-A0A1S2VJ09-F1
#
_cell.length_a   1.000
_cell.length_b   1.000
_cell.length_c   1.000
_cell.angle_alpha   90.00
_cell.angle_beta   90.00
_cell.angle_gamma   90.00
#
_symmetry.space_group_name_H-M   'P 1'
#
loop_
_entity.id
_entity.type
_entity.pdbx_description
1 polymer ?
#
loop_
_entity_poly.entity_id
_entity_poly.type
_entity_poly.pdbx_seq_one_letter_code
_entity_poly.pdbx_strand_id
1 'polypeptide(L)'
;MALLAGLTLLTTACKKENEPTPAGTITALAGPDQQVQVGQQVVLDGTASTDSKGKPLTAQWTFVRKPAKSTATLQSPTTLKPTFTPDETGDYELELTVSSETGKSTDKVLITASVAQPLAITANITVKTVLTDRVLNPELPDYIVTKSIAVNHELTINPGVVIAFERDTRLDVNDNGGIIIAKGEASNRIRFVGVEKTKGFWAGIMLYSGSNANVFDYVDVMHTGSRTMLSATKAGLAFFGSSKAQLSLKNTVFTQNDGYGIYVQDGGILREFVANTCSNNTEAGILLNAENVAKLDAASKFTGGNGRNVVEISSSAVKGSPEIVWAGFADKTPYRVTGNGLTVDTGFKLSPGVVLEFARDASMMINSGGYLSAIGTAAGKVVITGATRTAGFWRGIICYSASSQNVLENAELSNAGSTAIVSGKKANLAIYGNQSAFTVKQSLISGSGGYGIFVAYGAKANTDVNTVNTFDGNMQGSLLKE
;
A
#
# COMPACT_ATOMS: atom_id res chain seq x y z
N MET A 1 -21.95 -104.59 43.47
CA MET A 1 -23.32 -104.39 43.97
C MET A 1 -23.85 -103.18 43.21
N ALA A 2 -24.46 -103.43 42.04
CA ALA A 2 -25.92 -103.36 41.80
C ALA A 2 -26.39 -101.90 41.61
N LEU A 3 -27.29 -101.53 40.70
CA LEU A 3 -27.87 -102.10 39.49
C LEU A 3 -28.72 -100.94 38.91
N LEU A 4 -28.62 -100.70 37.60
CA LEU A 4 -29.66 -100.29 36.63
C LEU A 4 -30.94 -99.54 37.10
N ALA A 5 -31.27 -98.44 36.41
CA ALA A 5 -32.46 -98.30 35.53
C ALA A 5 -32.88 -96.82 35.37
N GLY A 6 -33.02 -96.35 34.13
CA GLY A 6 -33.50 -95.01 33.81
C GLY A 6 -35.01 -94.95 33.62
N LEU A 7 -35.57 -93.75 33.42
CA LEU A 7 -36.75 -93.55 32.56
C LEU A 7 -36.99 -92.07 32.21
N THR A 8 -37.43 -91.92 30.96
CA THR A 8 -37.85 -90.82 30.09
C THR A 8 -38.45 -89.50 30.59
N LEU A 9 -38.16 -88.50 29.74
CA LEU A 9 -38.80 -87.20 29.46
C LEU A 9 -40.32 -87.09 29.70
N LEU A 10 -40.72 -85.93 30.24
CA LEU A 10 -41.94 -85.22 29.86
C LEU A 10 -41.59 -83.73 29.65
N THR A 11 -41.64 -83.32 28.38
CA THR A 11 -41.48 -81.93 27.92
C THR A 11 -42.72 -81.12 28.26
N THR A 12 -42.64 -80.25 29.26
CA THR A 12 -43.57 -79.14 29.40
C THR A 12 -43.04 -77.97 28.58
N ALA A 13 -43.63 -77.79 27.40
CA ALA A 13 -43.45 -76.59 26.59
C ALA A 13 -44.08 -75.40 27.33
N CYS A 14 -43.27 -74.68 28.13
CA CYS A 14 -43.58 -73.30 28.44
C CYS A 14 -43.55 -72.54 27.11
N LYS A 15 -44.72 -72.05 26.67
CA LYS A 15 -44.81 -70.99 25.67
C LYS A 15 -43.81 -69.91 26.07
N LYS A 16 -42.83 -69.63 25.20
CA LYS A 16 -42.18 -68.31 25.20
C LYS A 16 -43.30 -67.31 25.04
N GLU A 17 -43.61 -66.59 26.12
CA GLU A 17 -44.27 -65.30 25.96
C GLU A 17 -43.38 -64.49 25.01
N ASN A 18 -43.99 -64.00 23.94
CA ASN A 18 -43.37 -62.97 23.13
C ASN A 18 -43.16 -61.77 24.06
N GLU A 19 -41.96 -61.63 24.62
CA GLU A 19 -41.52 -60.32 25.06
C GLU A 19 -41.73 -59.37 23.87
N PRO A 20 -42.46 -58.25 24.04
CA PRO A 20 -42.58 -57.28 22.98
C PRO A 20 -41.16 -56.88 22.59
N THR A 21 -40.80 -57.14 21.32
CA THR A 21 -39.55 -56.67 20.72
C THR A 21 -39.43 -55.19 21.08
N PRO A 22 -38.28 -54.70 21.59
CA PRO A 22 -38.15 -53.31 21.98
C PRO A 22 -38.72 -52.40 20.89
N ALA A 23 -39.59 -51.46 21.28
CA ALA A 23 -40.03 -50.39 20.39
C ALA A 23 -38.79 -49.77 19.74
N GLY A 24 -38.84 -49.54 18.43
CA GLY A 24 -37.67 -49.05 17.68
C GLY A 24 -37.07 -47.84 18.41
N THR A 25 -35.79 -47.92 18.75
CA THR A 25 -35.12 -46.88 19.52
C THR A 25 -34.44 -45.93 18.55
N ILE A 26 -34.72 -44.64 18.69
CA ILE A 26 -34.06 -43.58 17.92
C ILE A 26 -32.94 -42.99 18.76
N THR A 27 -31.75 -42.87 18.18
CA THR A 27 -30.60 -42.22 18.81
C THR A 27 -30.25 -40.98 18.01
N ALA A 28 -30.47 -39.80 18.60
CA ALA A 28 -29.97 -38.54 18.07
C ALA A 28 -28.47 -38.42 18.36
N LEU A 29 -27.69 -37.98 17.37
CA LEU A 29 -26.28 -37.63 17.53
C LEU A 29 -26.02 -36.31 16.81
N ALA A 30 -25.90 -35.22 17.58
CA ALA A 30 -25.69 -33.86 17.10
C ALA A 30 -24.24 -33.58 16.66
N GLY A 31 -23.33 -34.53 16.90
CA GLY A 31 -21.91 -34.41 16.64
C GLY A 31 -21.15 -33.82 17.85
N PRO A 32 -19.82 -33.75 17.77
CA PRO A 32 -18.99 -33.21 18.84
C PRO A 32 -19.12 -31.68 18.95
N ASP A 33 -18.87 -31.17 20.16
CA ASP A 33 -18.72 -29.74 20.42
C ASP A 33 -17.63 -29.12 19.54
N GLN A 34 -17.81 -27.86 19.13
CA GLN A 34 -16.90 -27.17 18.22
C GLN A 34 -16.40 -25.86 18.82
N GLN A 35 -15.11 -25.56 18.61
CA GLN A 35 -14.55 -24.23 18.85
C GLN A 35 -14.32 -23.53 17.52
N VAL A 36 -14.85 -22.32 17.39
CA VAL A 36 -14.82 -21.56 16.15
C VAL A 36 -14.53 -20.08 16.39
N GLN A 37 -14.14 -19.38 15.34
CA GLN A 37 -14.05 -17.92 15.37
C GLN A 37 -15.43 -17.30 15.12
N VAL A 38 -15.69 -16.15 15.72
CA VAL A 38 -16.84 -15.31 15.30
C VAL A 38 -16.73 -15.03 13.79
N GLY A 39 -17.82 -15.20 13.06
CA GLY A 39 -17.88 -15.09 11.59
C GLY A 39 -17.56 -16.37 10.82
N GLN A 40 -17.06 -17.43 11.49
CA GLN A 40 -16.80 -18.71 10.85
C GLN A 40 -18.11 -19.48 10.62
N GLN A 41 -18.38 -19.91 9.40
CA GLN A 41 -19.51 -20.79 9.14
C GLN A 41 -19.31 -22.14 9.85
N VAL A 42 -20.27 -22.48 10.70
CA VAL A 42 -20.35 -23.75 11.42
C VAL A 42 -21.22 -24.69 10.60
N VAL A 43 -20.71 -25.89 10.35
CA VAL A 43 -21.51 -27.00 9.80
C VAL A 43 -21.81 -27.96 10.93
N LEU A 44 -23.09 -28.19 11.18
CA LEU A 44 -23.54 -29.21 12.12
C LEU A 44 -23.70 -30.54 11.39
N ASP A 45 -23.55 -31.67 12.09
CA ASP A 45 -23.65 -32.98 11.46
C ASP A 45 -24.45 -33.96 12.31
N GLY A 46 -25.73 -34.11 11.95
CA GLY A 46 -26.65 -35.07 12.53
C GLY A 46 -26.64 -36.45 11.87
N THR A 47 -25.79 -36.67 10.85
CA THR A 47 -25.89 -37.87 9.99
C THR A 47 -25.53 -39.19 10.68
N ALA A 48 -24.87 -39.13 11.84
CA ALA A 48 -24.63 -40.30 12.68
C ALA A 48 -25.88 -40.79 13.44
N SER A 49 -26.97 -40.00 13.45
CA SER A 49 -28.23 -40.39 14.09
C SER A 49 -28.84 -41.63 13.43
N THR A 50 -29.45 -42.52 14.23
CA THR A 50 -29.97 -43.79 13.74
C THR A 50 -31.35 -44.14 14.31
N ASP A 51 -32.13 -44.87 13.52
CA ASP A 51 -33.29 -45.64 13.99
C ASP A 51 -32.87 -47.12 14.04
N SER A 52 -33.12 -47.81 15.16
CA SER A 52 -32.74 -49.22 15.35
C SER A 52 -33.40 -50.17 14.34
N LYS A 53 -34.42 -49.70 13.60
CA LYS A 53 -35.11 -50.42 12.51
C LYS A 53 -34.74 -49.90 11.11
N GLY A 54 -33.76 -49.01 11.00
CA GLY A 54 -33.27 -48.47 9.72
C GLY A 54 -34.29 -47.60 8.97
N LYS A 55 -35.29 -47.06 9.67
CA LYS A 55 -36.29 -46.18 9.08
C LYS A 55 -35.71 -44.79 8.79
N PRO A 56 -36.21 -44.09 7.75
CA PRO A 56 -35.79 -42.72 7.46
C PRO A 56 -36.03 -41.79 8.64
N LEU A 57 -35.05 -40.95 8.94
CA LEU A 57 -35.14 -39.93 9.98
C LEU A 57 -35.49 -38.57 9.38
N THR A 58 -36.32 -37.81 10.08
CA THR A 58 -36.51 -36.36 9.88
C THR A 58 -35.76 -35.60 10.95
N ALA A 59 -35.12 -34.48 10.61
CA ALA A 59 -34.31 -33.70 11.54
C ALA A 59 -34.92 -32.30 11.74
N GLN A 60 -34.73 -31.73 12.92
CA GLN A 60 -35.03 -30.34 13.22
C GLN A 60 -33.97 -29.81 14.19
N TRP A 61 -33.28 -28.76 13.79
CA TRP A 61 -32.32 -28.05 14.61
C TRP A 61 -32.91 -26.77 15.18
N THR A 62 -32.56 -26.45 16.43
CA THR A 62 -32.97 -25.21 17.11
C THR A 62 -31.85 -24.65 17.97
N PHE A 63 -31.80 -23.33 18.15
CA PHE A 63 -30.97 -22.71 19.18
C PHE A 63 -31.66 -22.84 20.53
N VAL A 64 -31.00 -23.49 21.48
CA VAL A 64 -31.43 -23.54 22.88
C VAL A 64 -30.93 -22.31 23.63
N ARG A 65 -29.68 -21.93 23.37
CA ARG A 65 -29.02 -20.77 23.96
C ARG A 65 -28.07 -20.14 22.95
N LYS A 66 -27.99 -18.82 22.97
CA LYS A 66 -26.98 -18.03 22.25
C LYS A 66 -26.68 -16.74 23.01
N PRO A 67 -25.56 -16.04 22.72
CA PRO A 67 -25.25 -14.77 23.36
C PRO A 67 -26.39 -13.76 23.21
N ALA A 68 -26.66 -12.94 24.24
CA ALA A 68 -27.84 -12.07 24.30
C ALA A 68 -27.93 -11.06 23.14
N LYS A 69 -26.79 -10.66 22.57
CA LYS A 69 -26.71 -9.74 21.42
C LYS A 69 -26.71 -10.45 20.06
N SER A 70 -26.66 -11.79 20.06
CA SER A 70 -26.56 -12.56 18.83
C SER A 70 -27.87 -12.53 18.05
N THR A 71 -27.75 -12.25 16.76
CA THR A 71 -28.81 -12.30 15.74
C THR A 71 -28.72 -13.55 14.83
N ALA A 72 -27.74 -14.44 15.07
CA ALA A 72 -27.51 -15.64 14.27
C ALA A 72 -28.77 -16.51 14.08
N THR A 73 -28.91 -17.05 12.86
CA THR A 73 -29.99 -17.95 12.43
C THR A 73 -29.42 -19.20 11.76
N LEU A 74 -30.17 -20.31 11.83
CA LEU A 74 -29.83 -21.55 11.15
C LEU A 74 -30.27 -21.50 9.68
N GLN A 75 -29.38 -21.92 8.78
CA GLN A 75 -29.69 -22.20 7.39
C GLN A 75 -30.02 -23.69 7.24
N SER A 76 -31.14 -23.97 6.56
CA SER A 76 -31.63 -25.34 6.33
C SER A 76 -31.82 -26.18 7.62
N PRO A 77 -32.51 -25.66 8.65
CA PRO A 77 -32.59 -26.29 9.99
C PRO A 77 -33.29 -27.66 10.00
N THR A 78 -33.99 -28.03 8.92
CA THR A 78 -34.66 -29.34 8.78
C THR A 78 -33.78 -30.41 8.13
N THR A 79 -32.53 -30.08 7.78
CA THR A 79 -31.58 -31.03 7.17
C THR A 79 -30.68 -31.65 8.23
N LEU A 80 -30.03 -32.77 7.90
CA LEU A 80 -29.03 -33.39 8.78
C LEU A 80 -27.70 -32.61 8.82
N LYS A 81 -27.49 -31.65 7.91
CA LYS A 81 -26.29 -30.80 7.87
C LYS A 81 -26.64 -29.32 7.72
N PRO A 82 -27.34 -28.70 8.69
CA PRO A 82 -27.59 -27.27 8.64
C PRO A 82 -26.29 -26.51 8.89
N THR A 83 -26.31 -25.21 8.60
CA THR A 83 -25.20 -24.32 8.92
C THR A 83 -25.67 -23.07 9.64
N PHE A 84 -24.78 -22.41 10.36
CA PHE A 84 -24.99 -21.04 10.83
C PHE A 84 -23.65 -20.33 10.96
N THR A 85 -23.69 -19.04 11.28
CA THR A 85 -22.49 -18.24 11.53
C THR A 85 -22.63 -17.54 12.87
N PRO A 86 -21.78 -17.84 13.87
CA PRO A 86 -21.73 -17.10 15.11
C PRO A 86 -21.37 -15.63 14.82
N ASP A 87 -22.13 -14.70 15.35
CA ASP A 87 -21.97 -13.26 15.18
C ASP A 87 -21.49 -12.54 16.46
N GLU A 88 -21.41 -13.26 17.57
CA GLU A 88 -20.98 -12.77 18.88
C GLU A 88 -20.10 -13.82 19.56
N THR A 89 -19.24 -13.37 20.47
CA THR A 89 -18.45 -14.28 21.30
C THR A 89 -19.32 -14.96 22.35
N GLY A 90 -19.04 -16.24 22.61
CA GLY A 90 -19.68 -17.02 23.66
C GLY A 90 -20.25 -18.32 23.14
N ASP A 91 -21.09 -18.92 23.97
CA ASP A 91 -21.63 -20.25 23.73
C ASP A 91 -22.95 -20.20 22.97
N TYR A 92 -23.01 -20.99 21.90
CA TYR A 92 -24.22 -21.33 21.16
C TYR A 92 -24.53 -22.80 21.43
N GLU A 93 -25.59 -23.06 22.19
CA GLU A 93 -26.08 -24.42 22.42
C GLU A 93 -27.20 -24.71 21.43
N LEU A 94 -27.01 -25.74 20.60
CA LEU A 94 -27.97 -26.18 19.61
C LEU A 94 -28.49 -27.56 19.96
N GLU A 95 -29.76 -27.81 19.67
CA GLU A 95 -30.40 -29.10 19.86
C GLU A 95 -30.85 -29.67 18.51
N LEU A 96 -30.42 -30.89 18.23
CA LEU A 96 -30.91 -31.74 17.16
C LEU A 96 -32.07 -32.57 17.71
N THR A 97 -33.26 -32.43 17.12
CA THR A 97 -34.36 -33.38 17.28
C THR A 97 -34.46 -34.26 16.03
N VAL A 98 -34.31 -35.58 16.17
CA VAL A 98 -34.62 -36.54 15.11
C VAL A 98 -35.94 -37.27 15.39
N SER A 99 -36.76 -37.44 14.37
CA SER A 99 -38.08 -38.10 14.46
C SER A 99 -38.25 -39.18 13.38
N SER A 100 -38.91 -40.27 13.75
CA SER A 100 -39.32 -41.38 12.89
C SER A 100 -40.73 -41.83 13.27
N GLU A 101 -41.30 -42.79 12.56
CA GLU A 101 -42.58 -43.44 12.92
C GLU A 101 -42.51 -44.11 14.31
N THR A 102 -41.31 -44.40 14.80
CA THR A 102 -41.03 -45.11 16.05
C THR A 102 -40.89 -44.19 17.27
N GLY A 103 -40.80 -42.87 17.08
CA GLY A 103 -40.67 -41.90 18.17
C GLY A 103 -39.84 -40.67 17.82
N LYS A 104 -39.27 -40.03 18.85
CA LYS A 104 -38.35 -38.88 18.73
C LYS A 104 -37.19 -39.03 19.71
N SER A 105 -36.04 -38.47 19.35
CA SER A 105 -34.85 -38.39 20.20
C SER A 105 -34.18 -37.03 20.00
N THR A 106 -33.51 -36.54 21.03
CA THR A 106 -32.84 -35.23 21.03
C THR A 106 -31.40 -35.37 21.48
N ASP A 107 -30.50 -34.60 20.89
CA ASP A 107 -29.11 -34.47 21.32
C ASP A 107 -28.65 -33.01 21.16
N LYS A 108 -27.68 -32.60 21.96
CA LYS A 108 -27.19 -31.22 21.98
C LYS A 108 -25.73 -31.15 21.57
N VAL A 109 -25.37 -30.02 20.98
CA VAL A 109 -23.99 -29.68 20.65
C VAL A 109 -23.71 -28.25 21.10
N LEU A 110 -22.55 -28.07 21.73
CA LEU A 110 -22.06 -26.77 22.15
C LEU A 110 -21.08 -26.22 21.11
N ILE A 111 -21.34 -25.02 20.64
CA ILE A 111 -20.44 -24.28 19.76
C ILE A 111 -19.91 -23.07 20.53
N THR A 112 -18.64 -23.09 20.88
CA THR A 112 -17.98 -21.98 21.58
C THR A 112 -17.30 -21.08 20.56
N ALA A 113 -17.86 -19.89 20.36
CA ALA A 113 -17.31 -18.87 19.48
C ALA A 113 -16.39 -17.91 20.25
N SER A 114 -15.18 -17.70 19.75
CA SER A 114 -14.20 -16.80 20.36
C SER A 114 -13.65 -15.78 19.36
N VAL A 115 -13.05 -14.70 19.85
CA VAL A 115 -12.26 -13.80 19.01
C VAL A 115 -10.92 -14.46 18.74
N ALA A 116 -10.50 -14.48 17.48
CA ALA A 116 -9.16 -14.92 17.13
C ALA A 116 -8.11 -13.98 17.74
N GLN A 117 -7.07 -14.54 18.35
CA GLN A 117 -5.93 -13.76 18.84
C GLN A 117 -4.82 -13.74 17.78
N PRO A 118 -4.15 -12.58 17.59
CA PRO A 118 -3.02 -12.49 16.66
C PRO A 118 -1.86 -13.37 17.14
N LEU A 119 -1.18 -14.03 16.20
CA LEU A 119 0.05 -14.74 16.49
C LEU A 119 1.22 -13.74 16.64
N ALA A 120 1.92 -13.82 17.77
CA ALA A 120 3.08 -12.95 17.99
C ALA A 120 4.27 -13.34 17.10
N ILE A 121 4.82 -12.36 16.39
CA ILE A 121 6.13 -12.47 15.71
C ILE A 121 7.16 -11.80 16.61
N THR A 122 8.01 -12.62 17.24
CA THR A 122 8.92 -12.19 18.31
C THR A 122 10.40 -12.30 17.94
N ALA A 123 10.71 -12.81 16.75
CA ALA A 123 12.07 -13.05 16.29
C ALA A 123 12.24 -12.66 14.82
N ASN A 124 13.50 -12.48 14.42
CA ASN A 124 13.89 -12.23 13.04
C ASN A 124 13.52 -13.41 12.13
N ILE A 125 13.18 -13.11 10.89
CA ILE A 125 12.95 -14.11 9.85
C ILE A 125 14.31 -14.56 9.30
N THR A 126 14.79 -15.70 9.75
CA THR A 126 16.09 -16.28 9.33
C THR A 126 15.95 -17.52 8.46
N VAL A 127 14.73 -17.98 8.22
CA VAL A 127 14.38 -19.07 7.32
C VAL A 127 13.18 -18.64 6.48
N LYS A 128 12.94 -19.33 5.35
CA LYS A 128 11.76 -19.09 4.53
C LYS A 128 10.50 -19.19 5.39
N THR A 129 9.75 -18.10 5.45
CA THR A 129 8.55 -17.98 6.29
C THR A 129 7.38 -17.52 5.43
N VAL A 130 6.23 -18.14 5.63
CA VAL A 130 4.98 -17.79 4.96
C VAL A 130 3.96 -17.40 6.02
N LEU A 131 3.46 -16.17 5.94
CA LEU A 131 2.35 -15.70 6.75
C LEU A 131 1.05 -15.93 5.98
N THR A 132 0.15 -16.71 6.56
CA THR A 132 -1.19 -16.99 6.02
C THR A 132 -2.24 -16.15 6.73
N ASP A 133 -3.34 -15.85 6.05
CA ASP A 133 -4.55 -15.30 6.66
C ASP A 133 -5.16 -16.34 7.62
N ARG A 134 -5.46 -15.92 8.85
CA ARG A 134 -5.85 -16.75 10.00
C ARG A 134 -7.08 -16.20 10.71
N VAL A 135 -7.39 -14.92 10.53
CA VAL A 135 -8.43 -14.20 11.25
C VAL A 135 -9.47 -13.73 10.25
N LEU A 136 -10.64 -14.36 10.29
CA LEU A 136 -11.71 -14.11 9.31
C LEU A 136 -12.20 -12.66 9.30
N ASN A 137 -12.14 -11.98 10.43
CA ASN A 137 -12.47 -10.56 10.48
C ASN A 137 -11.25 -9.75 10.01
N PRO A 138 -11.28 -9.16 8.81
CA PRO A 138 -10.12 -8.45 8.29
C PRO A 138 -9.74 -7.29 9.19
N GLU A 139 -10.65 -6.69 9.96
CA GLU A 139 -10.35 -5.56 10.85
C GLU A 139 -9.48 -5.91 12.06
N LEU A 140 -9.26 -7.20 12.31
CA LEU A 140 -8.41 -7.71 13.38
C LEU A 140 -7.10 -8.26 12.80
N PRO A 141 -5.98 -8.12 13.53
CA PRO A 141 -4.69 -8.61 13.06
C PRO A 141 -4.58 -10.13 13.13
N ASP A 142 -3.95 -10.73 12.11
CA ASP A 142 -3.49 -12.11 12.12
C ASP A 142 -2.20 -12.28 12.93
N TYR A 143 -1.34 -11.27 12.86
CA TYR A 143 -0.02 -11.28 13.49
C TYR A 143 0.21 -9.98 14.24
N ILE A 144 0.95 -10.07 15.35
CA ILE A 144 1.39 -8.92 16.12
C ILE A 144 2.92 -8.93 16.27
N VAL A 145 3.57 -7.84 15.87
CA VAL A 145 5.00 -7.62 16.00
C VAL A 145 5.24 -6.84 17.29
N THR A 146 5.76 -7.53 18.31
CA THR A 146 5.95 -6.99 19.67
C THR A 146 7.32 -6.35 19.89
N LYS A 147 8.25 -6.60 18.97
CA LYS A 147 9.59 -6.01 18.95
C LYS A 147 10.00 -5.78 17.51
N SER A 148 10.88 -4.83 17.24
CA SER A 148 11.46 -4.68 15.91
C SER A 148 12.06 -6.00 15.43
N ILE A 149 11.75 -6.39 14.21
CA ILE A 149 12.23 -7.63 13.59
C ILE A 149 12.93 -7.32 12.27
N ALA A 150 13.90 -8.16 11.96
CA ALA A 150 14.59 -8.17 10.67
C ALA A 150 14.17 -9.37 9.82
N VAL A 151 14.07 -9.14 8.52
CA VAL A 151 13.92 -10.15 7.47
C VAL A 151 15.28 -10.40 6.87
N ASN A 152 15.90 -11.52 7.26
CA ASN A 152 17.22 -11.99 6.78
C ASN A 152 17.10 -13.17 5.80
N HIS A 153 15.87 -13.63 5.55
CA HIS A 153 15.53 -14.65 4.57
C HIS A 153 14.15 -14.33 3.99
N GLU A 154 13.71 -15.02 2.94
CA GLU A 154 12.39 -14.85 2.33
C GLU A 154 11.22 -14.86 3.34
N LEU A 155 10.49 -13.74 3.38
CA LEU A 155 9.19 -13.57 4.02
C LEU A 155 8.12 -13.42 2.94
N THR A 156 7.26 -14.41 2.80
CA THR A 156 6.08 -14.36 1.95
C THR A 156 4.84 -14.07 2.80
N ILE A 157 3.99 -13.16 2.33
CA ILE A 157 2.76 -12.76 3.00
C ILE A 157 1.61 -12.98 2.00
N ASN A 158 0.67 -13.85 2.36
CA ASN A 158 -0.47 -14.20 1.53
C ASN A 158 -1.55 -13.09 1.54
N PRO A 159 -2.45 -13.05 0.54
CA PRO A 159 -3.60 -12.14 0.54
C PRO A 159 -4.41 -12.19 1.84
N GLY A 160 -4.99 -11.06 2.22
CA GLY A 160 -5.83 -10.91 3.43
C GLY A 160 -5.06 -10.65 4.73
N VAL A 161 -3.77 -11.00 4.80
CA VAL A 161 -3.00 -10.91 6.05
C VAL A 161 -2.91 -9.48 6.59
N VAL A 162 -3.24 -9.32 7.87
CA VAL A 162 -3.07 -8.10 8.66
C VAL A 162 -2.00 -8.30 9.74
N ILE A 163 -0.96 -7.47 9.69
CA ILE A 163 0.15 -7.46 10.64
C ILE A 163 0.09 -6.17 11.44
N ALA A 164 -0.19 -6.28 12.74
CA ALA A 164 -0.14 -5.16 13.68
C ALA A 164 1.24 -5.00 14.30
N PHE A 165 1.68 -3.76 14.45
CA PHE A 165 2.97 -3.39 15.04
C PHE A 165 2.75 -2.65 16.35
N GLU A 166 3.40 -3.11 17.41
CA GLU A 166 3.44 -2.38 18.68
C GLU A 166 4.21 -1.06 18.53
N ARG A 167 4.05 -0.19 19.52
CA ARG A 167 4.60 1.17 19.50
C ARG A 167 6.10 1.17 19.20
N ASP A 168 6.52 2.06 18.31
CA ASP A 168 7.94 2.28 17.92
C ASP A 168 8.67 1.09 17.29
N THR A 169 8.00 -0.05 17.11
CA THR A 169 8.57 -1.21 16.42
C THR A 169 8.77 -0.93 14.93
N ARG A 170 9.62 -1.72 14.29
CA ARG A 170 10.09 -1.53 12.91
C ARG A 170 10.26 -2.89 12.24
N LEU A 171 9.98 -2.95 10.94
CA LEU A 171 10.33 -4.07 10.08
C LEU A 171 11.55 -3.70 9.22
N ASP A 172 12.67 -4.38 9.42
CA ASP A 172 13.88 -4.19 8.60
C ASP A 172 13.99 -5.33 7.59
N VAL A 173 14.09 -5.04 6.29
CA VAL A 173 14.32 -6.04 5.23
C VAL A 173 15.76 -5.94 4.77
N ASN A 174 16.62 -6.81 5.30
CA ASN A 174 18.08 -6.67 5.21
C ASN A 174 18.64 -7.09 3.85
N ASP A 175 19.80 -6.54 3.50
CA ASP A 175 20.57 -6.85 2.29
C ASP A 175 21.31 -8.20 2.32
N ASN A 176 21.47 -8.79 3.51
CA ASN A 176 22.04 -10.13 3.72
C ASN A 176 21.00 -11.26 3.50
N GLY A 177 20.37 -11.30 2.32
CA GLY A 177 19.43 -12.37 1.94
C GLY A 177 17.97 -12.13 2.31
N GLY A 178 17.63 -10.96 2.87
CA GLY A 178 16.24 -10.58 3.12
C GLY A 178 15.46 -10.41 1.82
N ILE A 179 14.27 -11.00 1.76
CA ILE A 179 13.34 -10.84 0.63
C ILE A 179 11.93 -10.67 1.21
N ILE A 180 11.18 -9.68 0.74
CA ILE A 180 9.78 -9.49 1.11
C ILE A 180 8.86 -9.66 -0.10
N ILE A 181 7.95 -10.62 -0.02
CA ILE A 181 6.96 -10.93 -1.06
C ILE A 181 5.58 -10.74 -0.45
N ALA A 182 4.98 -9.57 -0.67
CA ALA A 182 3.62 -9.25 -0.24
C ALA A 182 2.74 -9.03 -1.48
N LYS A 183 1.93 -10.03 -1.83
CA LYS A 183 1.04 -9.98 -2.99
C LYS A 183 -0.39 -10.25 -2.52
N GLY A 184 -1.11 -9.18 -2.21
CA GLY A 184 -2.54 -9.22 -1.91
C GLY A 184 -3.39 -9.23 -3.17
N GLU A 185 -4.68 -9.08 -2.97
CA GLU A 185 -5.69 -8.96 -4.02
C GLU A 185 -6.55 -7.70 -3.79
N ALA A 186 -7.28 -7.26 -4.80
CA ALA A 186 -8.16 -6.09 -4.69
C ALA A 186 -9.19 -6.19 -3.55
N SER A 187 -9.76 -7.39 -3.36
CA SER A 187 -10.70 -7.69 -2.28
C SER A 187 -10.03 -8.12 -0.98
N ASN A 188 -8.79 -8.62 -1.04
CA ASN A 188 -8.06 -9.23 0.08
C ASN A 188 -6.66 -8.61 0.19
N ARG A 189 -6.61 -7.33 0.56
CA ARG A 189 -5.37 -6.56 0.66
C ARG A 189 -4.55 -7.02 1.88
N ILE A 190 -3.23 -6.98 1.75
CA ILE A 190 -2.32 -7.19 2.89
C ILE A 190 -2.17 -5.87 3.63
N ARG A 191 -2.21 -5.85 4.96
CA ARG A 191 -2.13 -4.60 5.74
C ARG A 191 -1.04 -4.64 6.79
N PHE A 192 -0.17 -3.62 6.78
CA PHE A 192 0.77 -3.30 7.85
C PHE A 192 0.22 -2.10 8.64
N VAL A 193 -0.14 -2.32 9.90
CA VAL A 193 -0.86 -1.33 10.72
C VAL A 193 -0.23 -1.19 12.11
N GLY A 194 -0.40 -0.04 12.75
CA GLY A 194 -0.18 0.08 14.19
C GLY A 194 -1.26 -0.65 14.99
N VAL A 195 -0.90 -1.20 16.17
CA VAL A 195 -1.88 -1.74 17.14
C VAL A 195 -2.92 -0.68 17.50
N GLU A 196 -2.47 0.56 17.74
CA GLU A 196 -3.38 1.71 17.77
C GLU A 196 -3.45 2.37 16.38
N LYS A 197 -4.67 2.70 15.95
CA LYS A 197 -4.95 3.31 14.65
C LYS A 197 -4.68 4.82 14.67
N THR A 198 -3.45 5.21 15.01
CA THR A 198 -3.00 6.61 15.12
C THR A 198 -1.78 6.85 14.23
N LYS A 199 -1.72 8.00 13.54
CA LYS A 199 -0.52 8.38 12.76
C LYS A 199 0.72 8.39 13.67
N GLY A 200 1.83 7.80 13.23
CA GLY A 200 3.06 7.78 14.01
C GLY A 200 3.07 6.81 15.19
N PHE A 201 2.30 5.72 15.15
CA PHE A 201 2.28 4.72 16.22
C PHE A 201 3.51 3.81 16.21
N TRP A 202 3.88 3.30 15.03
CA TRP A 202 5.06 2.45 14.84
C TRP A 202 6.03 3.10 13.85
N ALA A 203 7.27 2.61 13.77
CA ALA A 203 8.32 3.30 13.03
C ALA A 203 8.11 3.24 11.51
N GLY A 204 7.78 2.06 10.98
CA GLY A 204 7.62 1.81 9.54
C GLY A 204 8.46 0.64 9.04
N ILE A 205 8.59 0.54 7.72
CA ILE A 205 9.33 -0.50 7.01
C ILE A 205 10.60 0.09 6.42
N MET A 206 11.74 -0.52 6.74
CA MET A 206 13.05 -0.13 6.24
C MET A 206 13.57 -1.21 5.29
N LEU A 207 13.80 -0.85 4.04
CA LEU A 207 14.27 -1.75 3.00
C LEU A 207 15.75 -1.48 2.71
N TYR A 208 16.59 -2.47 3.01
CA TYR A 208 17.99 -2.52 2.57
C TYR A 208 18.17 -3.48 1.39
N SER A 209 17.32 -4.51 1.30
CA SER A 209 17.45 -5.57 0.29
C SER A 209 17.44 -5.05 -1.15
N GLY A 210 18.52 -5.35 -1.86
CA GLY A 210 18.66 -5.18 -3.30
C GLY A 210 18.09 -6.35 -4.12
N SER A 211 17.29 -7.24 -3.52
CA SER A 211 16.70 -8.37 -4.26
C SER A 211 15.62 -7.89 -5.26
N ASN A 212 15.69 -8.38 -6.50
CA ASN A 212 14.65 -8.10 -7.50
C ASN A 212 13.32 -8.82 -7.20
N ALA A 213 13.30 -9.79 -6.27
CA ALA A 213 12.11 -10.50 -5.85
C ALA A 213 11.23 -9.69 -4.88
N ASN A 214 11.76 -8.61 -4.30
CA ASN A 214 10.99 -7.74 -3.41
C ASN A 214 9.78 -7.15 -4.15
N VAL A 215 8.59 -7.32 -3.57
CA VAL A 215 7.33 -6.87 -4.19
C VAL A 215 6.25 -6.56 -3.17
N PHE A 216 5.60 -5.41 -3.34
CA PHE A 216 4.30 -5.08 -2.78
C PHE A 216 3.29 -4.93 -3.92
N ASP A 217 2.23 -5.74 -3.89
CA ASP A 217 1.07 -5.65 -4.78
C ASP A 217 -0.19 -5.74 -3.92
N TYR A 218 -1.10 -4.76 -4.01
CA TYR A 218 -2.29 -4.69 -3.12
C TYR A 218 -1.97 -4.72 -1.62
N VAL A 219 -1.02 -3.88 -1.22
CA VAL A 219 -0.60 -3.71 0.19
C VAL A 219 -1.11 -2.36 0.73
N ASP A 220 -1.47 -2.30 2.02
CA ASP A 220 -1.72 -1.06 2.74
C ASP A 220 -0.68 -0.88 3.86
N VAL A 221 -0.07 0.30 3.93
CA VAL A 221 0.88 0.67 4.99
C VAL A 221 0.35 1.91 5.72
N MET A 222 0.03 1.73 7.00
CA MET A 222 -0.69 2.72 7.81
C MET A 222 -0.10 2.92 9.20
N HIS A 223 -0.35 4.08 9.80
CA HIS A 223 -0.01 4.41 11.20
C HIS A 223 1.49 4.44 11.51
N THR A 224 2.32 4.56 10.48
CA THR A 224 3.79 4.60 10.60
C THR A 224 4.31 5.98 10.97
N GLY A 225 5.61 6.10 11.21
CA GLY A 225 6.32 7.37 11.37
C GLY A 225 6.56 7.83 12.82
N SER A 226 6.55 6.91 13.78
CA SER A 226 6.78 7.27 15.19
C SER A 226 8.16 7.90 15.44
N ARG A 227 9.15 7.54 14.60
CA ARG A 227 10.52 8.07 14.61
C ARG A 227 11.10 8.15 13.20
N THR A 228 12.20 8.90 13.06
CA THR A 228 12.93 9.01 11.80
C THR A 228 13.50 7.66 11.38
N MET A 229 13.33 7.31 10.11
CA MET A 229 13.80 6.04 9.53
C MET A 229 15.20 6.19 8.92
N LEU A 230 15.41 7.27 8.16
CA LEU A 230 16.67 7.59 7.51
C LEU A 230 16.98 9.07 7.65
N SER A 231 18.16 9.39 8.18
CA SER A 231 18.56 10.77 8.49
C SER A 231 17.48 11.47 9.34
N ALA A 232 16.93 12.59 8.88
CA ALA A 232 15.86 13.32 9.56
C ALA A 232 14.44 12.98 9.04
N THR A 233 14.30 11.95 8.20
CA THR A 233 13.05 11.67 7.48
C THR A 233 12.25 10.56 8.15
N LYS A 234 10.98 10.84 8.44
CA LYS A 234 9.97 9.82 8.80
C LYS A 234 9.27 9.35 7.53
N ALA A 235 9.06 8.04 7.39
CA ALA A 235 8.32 7.47 6.28
C ALA A 235 7.71 6.12 6.63
N GLY A 236 6.62 5.74 5.96
CA GLY A 236 6.04 4.40 6.12
C GLY A 236 6.86 3.29 5.48
N LEU A 237 7.47 3.59 4.34
CA LEU A 237 8.45 2.73 3.68
C LEU A 237 9.66 3.56 3.26
N ALA A 238 10.85 3.17 3.70
CA ALA A 238 12.11 3.83 3.38
C ALA A 238 13.07 2.88 2.65
N PHE A 239 13.69 3.32 1.57
CA PHE A 239 14.69 2.57 0.80
C PHE A 239 16.08 3.07 1.14
N PHE A 240 16.99 2.17 1.50
CA PHE A 240 18.39 2.50 1.71
C PHE A 240 19.15 2.60 0.39
N GLY A 241 19.80 3.74 0.18
CA GLY A 241 20.49 4.05 -1.05
C GLY A 241 21.76 3.23 -1.28
N SER A 242 22.60 3.12 -0.24
CA SER A 242 23.93 2.53 -0.37
C SER A 242 23.91 1.03 -0.69
N SER A 243 22.86 0.31 -0.28
CA SER A 243 22.66 -1.11 -0.58
C SER A 243 21.92 -1.36 -1.89
N LYS A 244 21.56 -0.29 -2.63
CA LYS A 244 20.71 -0.34 -3.83
C LYS A 244 19.39 -1.08 -3.56
N ALA A 245 18.77 -0.75 -2.43
CA ALA A 245 17.48 -1.31 -2.05
C ALA A 245 16.47 -1.14 -3.19
N GLN A 246 15.75 -2.20 -3.53
CA GLN A 246 14.82 -2.18 -4.65
C GLN A 246 13.52 -2.92 -4.38
N LEU A 247 12.42 -2.43 -4.96
CA LEU A 247 11.07 -2.97 -4.78
C LEU A 247 10.23 -2.75 -6.05
N SER A 248 9.38 -3.72 -6.37
CA SER A 248 8.22 -3.52 -7.26
C SER A 248 7.01 -3.11 -6.42
N LEU A 249 6.40 -1.97 -6.76
CA LEU A 249 5.32 -1.36 -5.99
C LEU A 249 4.08 -1.17 -6.88
N LYS A 250 3.02 -1.93 -6.61
CA LYS A 250 1.81 -1.92 -7.44
C LYS A 250 0.56 -1.90 -6.58
N ASN A 251 -0.46 -1.17 -7.01
CA ASN A 251 -1.80 -1.15 -6.42
C ASN A 251 -1.81 -0.93 -4.88
N THR A 252 -0.79 -0.28 -4.34
CA THR A 252 -0.50 -0.21 -2.90
C THR A 252 -0.89 1.16 -2.35
N VAL A 253 -1.33 1.21 -1.09
CA VAL A 253 -1.77 2.43 -0.41
C VAL A 253 -0.84 2.74 0.76
N PHE A 254 -0.36 3.99 0.83
CA PHE A 254 0.36 4.54 1.96
C PHE A 254 -0.46 5.67 2.55
N THR A 255 -1.13 5.41 3.67
CA THR A 255 -2.08 6.37 4.22
C THR A 255 -2.04 6.46 5.74
N GLN A 256 -2.45 7.61 6.28
CA GLN A 256 -2.50 7.85 7.72
C GLN A 256 -1.15 7.64 8.41
N ASN A 257 -0.06 8.13 7.80
CA ASN A 257 1.28 8.06 8.36
C ASN A 257 1.74 9.43 8.87
N ASP A 258 2.58 9.44 9.91
CA ASP A 258 3.28 10.64 10.38
C ASP A 258 4.65 10.75 9.69
N GLY A 259 4.70 11.41 8.54
CA GLY A 259 5.86 11.48 7.66
C GLY A 259 5.43 11.34 6.21
N TYR A 260 6.37 10.92 5.36
CA TYR A 260 6.06 10.54 3.99
C TYR A 260 5.38 9.16 3.94
N GLY A 261 4.59 8.89 2.91
CA GLY A 261 4.17 7.51 2.64
C GLY A 261 5.39 6.67 2.26
N ILE A 262 6.16 7.15 1.29
CA ILE A 262 7.34 6.48 0.74
C ILE A 262 8.54 7.45 0.73
N TYR A 263 9.71 6.97 1.14
CA TYR A 263 10.98 7.68 0.98
C TYR A 263 11.99 6.80 0.23
N VAL A 264 12.47 7.29 -0.92
CA VAL A 264 13.52 6.66 -1.71
C VAL A 264 14.80 7.49 -1.60
N GLN A 265 15.76 7.02 -0.79
CA GLN A 265 17.08 7.64 -0.70
C GLN A 265 17.82 7.50 -2.04
N ASP A 266 18.71 8.44 -2.35
CA ASP A 266 19.56 8.35 -3.55
C ASP A 266 20.33 7.02 -3.60
N GLY A 267 20.19 6.28 -4.70
CA GLY A 267 20.69 4.91 -4.88
C GLY A 267 19.63 3.81 -4.70
N GLY A 268 18.50 4.11 -4.04
CA GLY A 268 17.33 3.22 -3.99
C GLY A 268 16.60 3.18 -5.33
N ILE A 269 15.92 2.07 -5.63
CA ILE A 269 15.39 1.77 -6.97
C ILE A 269 13.92 1.36 -6.89
N LEU A 270 13.04 2.16 -7.50
CA LEU A 270 11.69 1.76 -7.85
C LEU A 270 11.73 0.96 -9.15
N ARG A 271 11.66 -0.37 -9.05
CA ARG A 271 11.76 -1.25 -10.23
C ARG A 271 10.50 -1.18 -11.08
N GLU A 272 9.35 -1.15 -10.42
CA GLU A 272 8.03 -0.96 -11.02
C GLU A 272 7.22 -0.06 -10.08
N PHE A 273 6.39 0.81 -10.64
CA PHE A 273 5.49 1.67 -9.89
C PHE A 273 4.18 1.79 -10.67
N VAL A 274 3.10 1.19 -10.18
CA VAL A 274 1.82 1.13 -10.91
C VAL A 274 0.65 1.38 -9.98
N ALA A 275 -0.15 2.41 -10.26
CA ALA A 275 -1.45 2.66 -9.62
C ALA A 275 -1.39 2.68 -8.07
N ASN A 276 -0.34 3.25 -7.49
CA ASN A 276 -0.19 3.41 -6.06
C ASN A 276 -0.90 4.67 -5.56
N THR A 277 -1.31 4.69 -4.29
CA THR A 277 -1.94 5.87 -3.67
C THR A 277 -1.20 6.26 -2.40
N CYS A 278 -0.81 7.52 -2.29
CA CYS A 278 -0.32 8.09 -1.04
C CYS A 278 -1.27 9.22 -0.62
N SER A 279 -1.93 9.10 0.54
CA SER A 279 -2.96 10.03 0.99
C SER A 279 -2.96 10.19 2.52
N ASN A 280 -3.48 11.29 3.06
CA ASN A 280 -3.58 11.51 4.51
C ASN A 280 -2.26 11.35 5.31
N ASN A 281 -1.09 11.55 4.69
CA ASN A 281 0.20 11.55 5.39
C ASN A 281 0.52 12.97 5.92
N THR A 282 1.30 13.11 7.00
CA THR A 282 1.60 14.47 7.55
C THR A 282 2.59 15.25 6.68
N GLU A 283 3.42 14.58 5.88
CA GLU A 283 4.27 15.19 4.84
C GLU A 283 3.66 15.00 3.44
N ALA A 284 4.46 15.04 2.39
CA ALA A 284 4.01 14.67 1.05
C ALA A 284 3.84 13.15 0.91
N GLY A 285 3.17 12.71 -0.16
CA GLY A 285 2.95 11.28 -0.39
C GLY A 285 4.25 10.49 -0.57
N ILE A 286 5.22 11.09 -1.28
CA ILE A 286 6.51 10.47 -1.58
C ILE A 286 7.64 11.52 -1.61
N LEU A 287 8.83 11.10 -1.17
CA LEU A 287 10.11 11.80 -1.39
C LEU A 287 11.08 10.88 -2.13
N LEU A 288 11.66 11.33 -3.22
CA LEU A 288 12.58 10.54 -4.05
C LEU A 288 13.65 11.42 -4.74
N ASN A 289 14.59 10.80 -5.45
CA ASN A 289 15.54 11.51 -6.32
C ASN A 289 14.99 11.64 -7.76
N ALA A 290 15.61 12.49 -8.58
CA ALA A 290 15.19 12.76 -9.95
C ALA A 290 15.16 11.52 -10.87
N GLU A 291 16.06 10.56 -10.65
CA GLU A 291 16.16 9.33 -11.44
C GLU A 291 14.93 8.43 -11.27
N ASN A 292 14.41 8.31 -10.04
CA ASN A 292 13.23 7.49 -9.78
C ASN A 292 11.91 8.13 -10.25
N VAL A 293 11.88 9.44 -10.52
CA VAL A 293 10.65 10.10 -10.99
C VAL A 293 10.17 9.53 -12.33
N ALA A 294 11.11 9.18 -13.22
CA ALA A 294 10.80 8.57 -14.52
C ALA A 294 10.18 7.15 -14.40
N LYS A 295 10.18 6.57 -13.19
CA LYS A 295 9.57 5.26 -12.91
C LYS A 295 8.12 5.36 -12.47
N LEU A 296 7.65 6.56 -12.08
CA LEU A 296 6.29 6.76 -11.61
C LEU A 296 5.30 6.72 -12.78
N ASP A 297 4.19 6.00 -12.61
CA ASP A 297 3.11 5.96 -13.58
C ASP A 297 2.10 7.10 -13.38
N ALA A 298 1.37 7.43 -14.45
CA ALA A 298 0.41 8.52 -14.45
C ALA A 298 -0.89 8.21 -13.66
N ALA A 299 -1.17 6.93 -13.35
CA ALA A 299 -2.38 6.53 -12.63
C ALA A 299 -2.22 6.58 -11.11
N SER A 300 -0.98 6.62 -10.61
CA SER A 300 -0.69 6.81 -9.20
C SER A 300 -1.15 8.18 -8.68
N LYS A 301 -1.57 8.25 -7.42
CA LYS A 301 -2.15 9.44 -6.79
C LYS A 301 -1.34 9.84 -5.55
N PHE A 302 -0.98 11.12 -5.46
CA PHE A 302 -0.29 11.69 -4.30
C PHE A 302 -1.08 12.84 -3.67
N THR A 303 -2.39 12.85 -3.93
CA THR A 303 -3.38 13.81 -3.42
C THR A 303 -4.31 13.12 -2.40
N GLY A 304 -5.21 13.89 -1.79
CA GLY A 304 -6.18 13.35 -0.82
C GLY A 304 -5.74 13.46 0.63
N GLY A 305 -5.32 14.66 1.05
CA GLY A 305 -5.10 14.98 2.47
C GLY A 305 -3.67 14.80 2.98
N ASN A 306 -2.69 14.67 2.08
CA ASN A 306 -1.28 14.79 2.50
C ASN A 306 -1.01 16.21 2.99
N GLY A 307 -0.04 16.38 3.90
CA GLY A 307 0.41 17.70 4.33
C GLY A 307 0.82 18.58 3.15
N ARG A 308 1.35 17.95 2.08
CA ARG A 308 1.52 18.55 0.76
C ARG A 308 1.10 17.56 -0.33
N ASN A 309 0.12 17.92 -1.14
CA ASN A 309 -0.37 17.10 -2.26
C ASN A 309 0.54 17.23 -3.50
N VAL A 310 1.79 16.77 -3.36
CA VAL A 310 2.83 16.83 -4.39
C VAL A 310 3.68 15.56 -4.33
N VAL A 311 4.46 15.32 -5.39
CA VAL A 311 5.60 14.40 -5.38
C VAL A 311 6.84 15.22 -5.05
N GLU A 312 7.54 14.95 -3.94
CA GLU A 312 8.75 15.71 -3.58
C GLU A 312 10.02 15.06 -4.14
N ILE A 313 10.87 15.90 -4.72
CA ILE A 313 12.14 15.51 -5.32
C ILE A 313 13.25 16.16 -4.50
N SER A 314 14.10 15.32 -3.92
CA SER A 314 15.32 15.74 -3.23
C SER A 314 16.35 16.29 -4.21
N SER A 315 17.26 17.14 -3.70
CA SER A 315 18.34 17.68 -4.51
C SER A 315 19.16 16.55 -5.15
N SER A 316 19.18 16.52 -6.47
CA SER A 316 19.77 15.41 -7.21
C SER A 316 20.04 15.80 -8.65
N ALA A 317 20.91 15.01 -9.30
CA ALA A 317 21.16 15.11 -10.72
C ALA A 317 20.07 14.39 -11.52
N VAL A 318 19.53 15.06 -12.53
CA VAL A 318 18.85 14.46 -13.66
C VAL A 318 19.92 13.80 -14.53
N LYS A 319 20.00 12.47 -14.43
CA LYS A 319 20.97 11.60 -15.09
C LYS A 319 20.26 10.41 -15.73
N GLY A 320 20.90 9.78 -16.71
CA GLY A 320 20.31 8.70 -17.51
C GLY A 320 20.75 8.79 -18.97
N SER A 321 20.36 7.82 -19.80
CA SER A 321 20.74 7.78 -21.22
C SER A 321 19.60 7.23 -22.09
N PRO A 322 19.31 7.82 -23.26
CA PRO A 322 19.85 9.11 -23.73
C PRO A 322 19.14 10.34 -23.12
N GLU A 323 17.95 10.15 -22.57
CA GLU A 323 17.17 11.19 -21.89
C GLU A 323 16.27 10.57 -20.80
N ILE A 324 15.80 11.40 -19.87
CA ILE A 324 14.73 11.04 -18.94
C ILE A 324 13.48 11.88 -19.21
N VAL A 325 12.32 11.25 -19.02
CA VAL A 325 11.01 11.88 -19.26
C VAL A 325 10.23 11.90 -17.95
N TRP A 326 9.77 13.08 -17.55
CA TRP A 326 8.76 13.21 -16.50
C TRP A 326 7.41 13.41 -17.15
N ALA A 327 6.56 12.38 -17.02
CA ALA A 327 5.30 12.29 -17.76
C ALA A 327 4.16 13.11 -17.13
N GLY A 328 4.25 13.43 -15.84
CA GLY A 328 3.14 13.99 -15.06
C GLY A 328 2.12 12.94 -14.67
N PHE A 329 1.02 13.39 -14.07
CA PHE A 329 -0.04 12.53 -13.54
C PHE A 329 -1.39 12.89 -14.13
N ALA A 330 -2.30 11.90 -14.18
CA ALA A 330 -3.65 12.10 -14.68
C ALA A 330 -4.44 13.16 -13.87
N ASP A 331 -4.15 13.27 -12.57
CA ASP A 331 -4.76 14.26 -11.67
C ASP A 331 -4.00 15.60 -11.60
N LYS A 332 -2.95 15.76 -12.42
CA LYS A 332 -2.09 16.95 -12.46
C LYS A 332 -1.35 17.25 -11.14
N THR A 333 -1.10 16.24 -10.31
CA THR A 333 -0.23 16.37 -9.13
C THR A 333 1.10 17.05 -9.52
N PRO A 334 1.54 18.10 -8.80
CA PRO A 334 2.83 18.74 -9.07
C PRO A 334 4.02 17.88 -8.63
N TYR A 335 5.11 17.97 -9.41
CA TYR A 335 6.45 17.62 -8.94
C TYR A 335 7.02 18.82 -8.19
N ARG A 336 7.55 18.62 -6.97
CA ARG A 336 8.16 19.69 -6.17
C ARG A 336 9.61 19.39 -5.84
N VAL A 337 10.52 20.16 -6.41
CA VAL A 337 11.96 20.09 -6.16
C VAL A 337 12.30 20.82 -4.86
N THR A 338 13.09 20.17 -4.01
CA THR A 338 13.49 20.65 -2.69
C THR A 338 15.01 20.78 -2.55
N GLY A 339 15.46 21.42 -1.47
CA GLY A 339 16.87 21.69 -1.19
C GLY A 339 17.48 22.67 -2.20
N ASN A 340 18.70 22.38 -2.69
CA ASN A 340 19.44 23.23 -3.63
C ASN A 340 18.88 23.20 -5.06
N GLY A 341 18.05 22.19 -5.39
CA GLY A 341 17.43 22.04 -6.69
C GLY A 341 17.99 20.89 -7.53
N LEU A 342 17.98 21.05 -8.86
CA LEU A 342 18.39 20.02 -9.81
C LEU A 342 19.62 20.45 -10.62
N THR A 343 20.53 19.51 -10.89
CA THR A 343 21.45 19.59 -12.03
C THR A 343 20.91 18.73 -13.16
N VAL A 344 21.09 19.15 -14.41
CA VAL A 344 20.65 18.42 -15.61
C VAL A 344 21.87 18.04 -16.42
N ASP A 345 22.24 16.76 -16.34
CA ASP A 345 23.46 16.19 -16.93
C ASP A 345 23.19 15.33 -18.16
N THR A 346 21.91 15.15 -18.51
CA THR A 346 21.43 14.40 -19.68
C THR A 346 20.22 15.12 -20.31
N GLY A 347 19.60 14.54 -21.33
CA GLY A 347 18.32 15.05 -21.85
C GLY A 347 17.22 14.99 -20.80
N PHE A 348 16.57 16.12 -20.51
CA PHE A 348 15.47 16.19 -19.56
C PHE A 348 14.21 16.69 -20.25
N LYS A 349 13.21 15.82 -20.38
CA LYS A 349 11.95 16.12 -21.04
C LYS A 349 10.80 16.20 -20.04
N LEU A 350 10.03 17.28 -20.12
CA LEU A 350 8.77 17.44 -19.42
C LEU A 350 7.61 17.29 -20.42
N SER A 351 6.73 16.33 -20.18
CA SER A 351 5.55 16.11 -21.01
C SER A 351 4.51 17.24 -20.87
N PRO A 352 3.63 17.45 -21.86
CA PRO A 352 2.55 18.43 -21.76
C PRO A 352 1.71 18.29 -20.49
N GLY A 353 1.38 19.42 -19.86
CA GLY A 353 0.58 19.46 -18.63
C GLY A 353 1.35 19.22 -17.33
N VAL A 354 2.66 18.93 -17.39
CA VAL A 354 3.49 18.81 -16.19
C VAL A 354 3.57 20.14 -15.45
N VAL A 355 3.40 20.07 -14.13
CA VAL A 355 3.66 21.17 -13.20
C VAL A 355 4.89 20.83 -12.36
N LEU A 356 5.92 21.66 -12.49
CA LEU A 356 7.18 21.57 -11.77
C LEU A 356 7.35 22.79 -10.85
N GLU A 357 7.37 22.54 -9.56
CA GLU A 357 7.51 23.54 -8.51
C GLU A 357 8.90 23.48 -7.88
N PHE A 358 9.45 24.64 -7.52
CA PHE A 358 10.72 24.74 -6.80
C PHE A 358 10.48 25.29 -5.40
N ALA A 359 11.08 24.65 -4.40
CA ALA A 359 11.17 25.19 -3.05
C ALA A 359 11.92 26.52 -3.05
N ARG A 360 11.79 27.26 -1.93
CA ARG A 360 12.44 28.56 -1.77
C ARG A 360 13.94 28.43 -2.03
N ASP A 361 14.48 29.34 -2.84
CA ASP A 361 15.89 29.41 -3.20
C ASP A 361 16.48 28.15 -3.90
N ALA A 362 15.65 27.18 -4.31
CA ALA A 362 16.09 26.09 -5.18
C ALA A 362 16.36 26.59 -6.61
N SER A 363 17.17 25.86 -7.37
CA SER A 363 17.56 26.21 -8.74
C SER A 363 17.49 25.03 -9.71
N MET A 364 17.46 25.29 -11.01
CA MET A 364 17.76 24.28 -12.02
C MET A 364 19.00 24.70 -12.78
N MET A 365 20.02 23.84 -12.79
CA MET A 365 21.25 24.06 -13.55
C MET A 365 21.34 23.06 -14.69
N ILE A 366 21.27 23.54 -15.92
CA ILE A 366 21.44 22.72 -17.13
C ILE A 366 22.91 22.76 -17.53
N ASN A 367 23.61 21.65 -17.29
CA ASN A 367 25.03 21.51 -17.58
C ASN A 367 25.27 21.28 -19.07
N SER A 368 26.50 21.46 -19.52
CA SER A 368 26.88 21.38 -20.94
C SER A 368 26.57 20.04 -21.60
N GLY A 369 26.48 18.95 -20.82
CA GLY A 369 26.13 17.61 -21.28
C GLY A 369 24.62 17.32 -21.35
N GLY A 370 23.77 18.20 -20.80
CA GLY A 370 22.32 18.02 -20.73
C GLY A 370 21.53 19.02 -21.57
N TYR A 371 20.20 18.87 -21.56
CA TYR A 371 19.27 19.87 -22.10
C TYR A 371 17.93 19.79 -21.37
N LEU A 372 17.16 20.89 -21.42
CA LEU A 372 15.76 20.89 -20.98
C LEU A 372 14.82 21.04 -22.18
N SER A 373 13.95 20.06 -22.39
CA SER A 373 12.83 20.14 -23.33
C SER A 373 11.51 20.18 -22.57
N ALA A 374 10.91 21.37 -22.46
CA ALA A 374 9.60 21.57 -21.88
C ALA A 374 8.65 22.11 -22.95
N ILE A 375 8.02 21.18 -23.67
CA ILE A 375 7.14 21.47 -24.80
C ILE A 375 5.72 21.07 -24.41
N GLY A 376 4.90 22.07 -24.10
CA GLY A 376 3.48 21.91 -23.79
C GLY A 376 2.59 21.96 -25.02
N THR A 377 1.30 22.03 -24.77
CA THR A 377 0.27 22.35 -25.76
C THR A 377 -0.59 23.51 -25.26
N ALA A 378 -1.40 24.11 -26.12
CA ALA A 378 -2.33 25.16 -25.69
C ALA A 378 -3.27 24.73 -24.54
N ALA A 379 -3.70 23.45 -24.53
CA ALA A 379 -4.57 22.89 -23.49
C ALA A 379 -3.80 22.33 -22.28
N GLY A 380 -2.52 21.98 -22.47
CA GLY A 380 -1.67 21.36 -21.46
C GLY A 380 -0.30 22.01 -21.47
N LYS A 381 -0.22 23.24 -20.96
CA LYS A 381 1.05 23.94 -20.80
C LYS A 381 1.95 23.20 -19.80
N VAL A 382 3.26 23.21 -20.04
CA VAL A 382 4.22 22.87 -18.98
C VAL A 382 4.39 24.10 -18.08
N VAL A 383 4.28 23.92 -16.77
CA VAL A 383 4.41 25.01 -15.80
C VAL A 383 5.65 24.77 -14.95
N ILE A 384 6.56 25.73 -14.91
CA ILE A 384 7.75 25.73 -14.06
C ILE A 384 7.69 26.96 -13.16
N THR A 385 7.52 26.78 -11.86
CA THR A 385 7.23 27.89 -10.93
C THR A 385 7.75 27.66 -9.51
N GLY A 386 7.54 28.61 -8.61
CA GLY A 386 7.81 28.45 -7.18
C GLY A 386 6.70 27.68 -6.46
N ALA A 387 7.07 26.89 -5.45
CA ALA A 387 6.11 26.17 -4.59
C ALA A 387 5.14 27.11 -3.87
N THR A 388 5.53 28.38 -3.70
CA THR A 388 4.62 29.49 -3.42
C THR A 388 4.67 30.46 -4.59
N ARG A 389 3.50 30.87 -5.09
CA ARG A 389 3.35 31.72 -6.29
C ARG A 389 3.59 33.20 -5.98
N THR A 390 4.76 33.50 -5.45
CA THR A 390 5.22 34.86 -5.11
C THR A 390 6.41 35.22 -5.99
N ALA A 391 6.47 36.46 -6.48
CA ALA A 391 7.60 36.90 -7.29
C ALA A 391 8.94 36.73 -6.55
N GLY A 392 9.98 36.25 -7.25
CA GLY A 392 11.29 36.04 -6.63
C GLY A 392 11.32 34.97 -5.54
N PHE A 393 10.56 33.88 -5.65
CA PHE A 393 10.49 32.82 -4.65
C PHE A 393 11.66 31.83 -4.73
N TRP A 394 12.05 31.42 -5.93
CA TRP A 394 13.12 30.47 -6.18
C TRP A 394 14.21 31.10 -7.06
N ARG A 395 15.35 30.45 -7.27
CA ARG A 395 16.52 31.10 -7.92
C ARG A 395 16.37 31.24 -9.43
N GLY A 396 15.67 30.31 -10.08
CA GLY A 396 15.52 30.26 -11.53
C GLY A 396 16.30 29.14 -12.19
N ILE A 397 16.29 29.15 -13.52
CA ILE A 397 17.00 28.21 -14.39
C ILE A 397 18.27 28.87 -14.90
N ILE A 398 19.42 28.18 -14.81
CA ILE A 398 20.65 28.56 -15.50
C ILE A 398 21.01 27.49 -16.53
N CYS A 399 21.26 27.93 -17.77
CA CYS A 399 21.62 27.05 -18.88
C CYS A 399 23.05 27.33 -19.35
N TYR A 400 23.90 26.31 -19.24
CA TYR A 400 25.25 26.26 -19.81
C TYR A 400 25.32 25.46 -21.12
N SER A 401 24.23 24.80 -21.51
CA SER A 401 24.18 23.90 -22.65
C SER A 401 24.02 24.63 -23.99
N ALA A 402 24.80 24.21 -24.98
CA ALA A 402 24.68 24.65 -26.37
C ALA A 402 23.68 23.80 -27.19
N SER A 403 23.02 22.83 -26.55
CA SER A 403 22.06 21.96 -27.23
C SER A 403 20.91 22.76 -27.83
N SER A 404 20.58 22.47 -29.09
CA SER A 404 19.38 23.02 -29.75
C SER A 404 18.08 22.48 -29.17
N GLN A 405 18.15 21.45 -28.32
CA GLN A 405 17.00 20.85 -27.64
C GLN A 405 16.60 21.58 -26.35
N ASN A 406 17.35 22.62 -25.94
CA ASN A 406 16.92 23.54 -24.89
C ASN A 406 15.72 24.37 -25.37
N VAL A 407 14.51 23.95 -24.98
CA VAL A 407 13.25 24.52 -25.48
C VAL A 407 12.24 24.70 -24.34
N LEU A 408 11.67 25.90 -24.25
CA LEU A 408 10.43 26.20 -23.56
C LEU A 408 9.41 26.59 -24.63
N GLU A 409 8.40 25.76 -24.86
CA GLU A 409 7.36 26.03 -25.84
C GLU A 409 5.98 25.72 -25.27
N ASN A 410 5.00 26.62 -25.47
CA ASN A 410 3.68 26.49 -24.86
C ASN A 410 3.77 26.24 -23.34
N ALA A 411 4.63 27.01 -22.67
CA ALA A 411 4.98 26.83 -21.27
C ALA A 411 4.71 28.09 -20.43
N GLU A 412 4.79 27.93 -19.11
CA GLU A 412 4.89 29.02 -18.14
C GLU A 412 6.19 28.85 -17.35
N LEU A 413 6.97 29.92 -17.25
CA LEU A 413 8.11 30.01 -16.34
C LEU A 413 7.93 31.23 -15.46
N SER A 414 7.71 31.01 -14.16
CA SER A 414 7.33 32.09 -13.27
C SER A 414 7.99 32.08 -11.89
N ASN A 415 7.96 33.23 -11.23
CA ASN A 415 8.25 33.40 -9.81
C ASN A 415 9.69 33.11 -9.36
N ALA A 416 10.66 33.13 -10.27
CA ALA A 416 12.08 32.95 -9.93
C ALA A 416 12.82 34.29 -9.71
N GLY A 417 14.12 34.24 -9.49
CA GLY A 417 14.96 35.40 -9.21
C GLY A 417 14.97 35.84 -7.73
N SER A 418 14.90 34.91 -6.78
CA SER A 418 15.03 35.22 -5.35
C SER A 418 16.37 35.88 -5.02
N THR A 419 17.44 35.29 -5.53
CA THR A 419 18.82 35.80 -5.47
C THR A 419 19.47 35.78 -6.85
N ALA A 420 20.63 36.43 -6.98
CA ALA A 420 21.36 36.43 -8.24
C ALA A 420 21.70 34.98 -8.66
N ILE A 421 21.35 34.63 -9.90
CA ILE A 421 21.61 33.31 -10.45
C ILE A 421 23.00 33.24 -11.10
N VAL A 422 23.44 34.31 -11.76
CA VAL A 422 24.79 34.47 -12.33
C VAL A 422 25.09 35.95 -12.63
N SER A 423 26.37 36.35 -12.58
CA SER A 423 26.85 37.71 -12.92
C SER A 423 26.07 38.85 -12.25
N GLY A 424 25.64 38.66 -11.00
CA GLY A 424 24.84 39.63 -10.25
C GLY A 424 23.41 39.82 -10.77
N LYS A 425 22.98 39.04 -11.77
CA LYS A 425 21.64 39.12 -12.37
C LYS A 425 20.70 38.13 -11.68
N LYS A 426 19.49 38.60 -11.39
CA LYS A 426 18.34 37.77 -11.01
C LYS A 426 17.51 37.52 -12.26
N ALA A 427 17.04 36.30 -12.50
CA ALA A 427 16.17 36.03 -13.64
C ALA A 427 15.30 34.80 -13.43
N ASN A 428 14.22 34.66 -14.23
CA ASN A 428 13.54 33.38 -14.37
C ASN A 428 14.42 32.37 -15.13
N LEU A 429 15.00 32.79 -16.26
CA LEU A 429 15.93 32.01 -17.07
C LEU A 429 17.21 32.83 -17.34
N ALA A 430 18.37 32.25 -17.04
CA ALA A 430 19.68 32.77 -17.42
C ALA A 430 20.34 31.82 -18.43
N ILE A 431 20.69 32.34 -19.61
CA ILE A 431 21.43 31.61 -20.65
C ILE A 431 22.87 32.13 -20.59
N TYR A 432 23.78 31.27 -20.15
CA TYR A 432 25.13 31.66 -19.75
C TYR A 432 26.18 30.72 -20.30
N GLY A 433 27.36 31.24 -20.65
CA GLY A 433 28.46 30.46 -21.22
C GLY A 433 28.53 30.60 -22.75
N ASN A 434 29.72 30.35 -23.28
CA ASN A 434 29.99 30.53 -24.70
C ASN A 434 29.15 29.55 -25.53
N GLN A 435 28.40 30.05 -26.51
CA GLN A 435 27.53 29.29 -27.40
C GLN A 435 26.34 28.58 -26.73
N SER A 436 26.09 28.79 -25.44
CA SER A 436 24.88 28.24 -24.82
C SER A 436 23.64 28.83 -25.49
N ALA A 437 22.61 28.00 -25.66
CA ALA A 437 21.45 28.34 -26.46
C ALA A 437 20.17 27.87 -25.79
N PHE A 438 19.12 28.69 -25.88
CA PHE A 438 17.79 28.34 -25.40
C PHE A 438 16.71 28.94 -26.28
N THR A 439 15.79 28.12 -26.78
CA THR A 439 14.62 28.59 -27.53
C THR A 439 13.43 28.75 -26.60
N VAL A 440 12.79 29.92 -26.61
CA VAL A 440 11.56 30.19 -25.84
C VAL A 440 10.49 30.70 -26.80
N LYS A 441 9.35 30.01 -26.88
CA LYS A 441 8.26 30.32 -27.81
C LYS A 441 6.89 30.14 -27.15
N GLN A 442 5.92 30.99 -27.51
CA GLN A 442 4.52 30.86 -27.10
C GLN A 442 4.33 30.64 -25.59
N SER A 443 5.21 31.24 -24.79
CA SER A 443 5.30 30.99 -23.36
C SER A 443 5.05 32.26 -22.55
N LEU A 444 4.58 32.07 -21.31
CA LEU A 444 4.46 33.13 -20.31
C LEU A 444 5.70 33.14 -19.43
N ILE A 445 6.40 34.28 -19.37
CA ILE A 445 7.56 34.48 -18.50
C ILE A 445 7.23 35.59 -17.51
N SER A 446 7.02 35.25 -16.24
CA SER A 446 6.42 36.22 -15.31
C SER A 446 6.95 36.21 -13.88
N GLY A 447 6.71 37.31 -13.17
CA GLY A 447 6.93 37.39 -11.71
C GLY A 447 8.40 37.20 -11.30
N SER A 448 9.38 37.54 -12.15
CA SER A 448 10.77 37.46 -11.74
C SER A 448 11.13 38.54 -10.73
N GLY A 449 11.93 38.18 -9.72
CA GLY A 449 12.64 39.14 -8.85
C GLY A 449 13.76 39.92 -9.56
N GLY A 450 13.99 39.65 -10.85
CA GLY A 450 14.85 40.42 -11.73
C GLY A 450 14.31 40.45 -13.16
N TYR A 451 15.09 39.95 -14.12
CA TYR A 451 14.68 39.88 -15.52
C TYR A 451 13.83 38.65 -15.83
N GLY A 452 12.93 38.73 -16.81
CA GLY A 452 12.28 37.54 -17.36
C GLY A 452 13.33 36.57 -17.91
N ILE A 453 14.18 37.05 -18.82
CA ILE A 453 15.29 36.28 -19.38
C ILE A 453 16.57 37.13 -19.33
N PHE A 454 17.68 36.51 -18.93
CA PHE A 454 19.03 37.06 -19.05
C PHE A 454 19.84 36.24 -20.05
N VAL A 455 20.48 36.89 -21.02
CA VAL A 455 21.36 36.28 -22.03
C VAL A 455 22.73 36.93 -21.92
N ALA A 456 23.72 36.15 -21.48
CA ALA A 456 25.09 36.63 -21.34
C ALA A 456 25.82 36.73 -22.69
N TYR A 457 26.96 37.43 -22.69
CA TYR A 457 27.82 37.54 -23.86
C TYR A 457 28.20 36.15 -24.43
N GLY A 458 28.00 35.97 -25.74
CA GLY A 458 28.27 34.71 -26.44
C GLY A 458 27.16 33.66 -26.35
N ALA A 459 26.14 33.85 -25.51
CA ALA A 459 24.95 33.01 -25.43
C ALA A 459 23.86 33.46 -26.42
N LYS A 460 22.88 32.58 -26.68
CA LYS A 460 21.85 32.80 -27.70
C LYS A 460 20.44 32.45 -27.18
N ALA A 461 19.51 33.36 -27.41
CA ALA A 461 18.08 33.08 -27.47
C ALA A 461 17.61 33.18 -28.92
N ASN A 462 16.43 32.62 -29.24
CA ASN A 462 15.79 32.87 -30.55
C ASN A 462 15.55 34.37 -30.77
N THR A 463 15.69 34.81 -32.02
CA THR A 463 15.69 36.25 -32.39
C THR A 463 14.37 36.96 -32.08
N ASP A 464 13.27 36.21 -32.10
CA ASP A 464 11.90 36.66 -31.88
C ASP A 464 11.44 36.47 -30.43
N VAL A 465 12.34 36.11 -29.49
CA VAL A 465 12.00 35.76 -28.10
C VAL A 465 11.13 36.81 -27.38
N ASN A 466 11.31 38.09 -27.68
CA ASN A 466 10.49 39.17 -27.09
C ASN A 466 9.08 39.27 -27.69
N THR A 467 8.89 38.88 -28.96
CA THR A 467 7.65 39.08 -29.70
C THR A 467 6.76 37.85 -29.72
N VAL A 468 7.32 36.64 -29.59
CA VAL A 468 6.56 35.38 -29.59
C VAL A 468 6.17 34.89 -28.20
N ASN A 469 6.54 35.62 -27.15
CA ASN A 469 6.25 35.29 -25.75
C ASN A 469 5.54 36.44 -25.04
N THR A 470 4.87 36.12 -23.95
CA THR A 470 4.28 37.12 -23.05
C THR A 470 5.17 37.28 -21.83
N PHE A 471 5.49 38.52 -21.48
CA PHE A 471 6.24 38.86 -20.28
C PHE A 471 5.37 39.71 -19.36
N ASP A 472 5.34 39.37 -18.07
CA ASP A 472 4.50 40.07 -17.10
C ASP A 472 5.15 40.14 -15.70
N GLY A 473 5.07 41.29 -15.03
CA GLY A 473 5.52 41.43 -13.65
C GLY A 473 7.00 41.06 -13.36
N ASN A 474 7.91 41.23 -14.33
CA ASN A 474 9.35 41.00 -14.13
C ASN A 474 10.05 42.28 -13.66
N MET A 475 10.63 42.28 -12.45
CA MET A 475 11.05 43.49 -11.73
C MET A 475 12.08 44.37 -12.46
N GLN A 476 13.04 43.79 -13.19
CA GLN A 476 14.08 44.54 -13.90
C GLN A 476 13.84 44.66 -15.41
N GLY A 477 12.83 43.96 -15.94
CA GLY A 477 12.46 43.98 -17.36
C GLY A 477 12.28 42.59 -17.97
N SER A 478 11.74 42.55 -19.20
CA SER A 478 11.45 41.29 -19.89
C SER A 478 12.70 40.52 -20.30
N LEU A 479 13.68 41.18 -20.91
CA LEU A 479 14.90 40.59 -21.45
C LEU A 479 16.10 41.52 -21.20
N LEU A 480 17.19 40.97 -20.70
CA LEU A 480 18.52 41.56 -20.75
C LEU A 480 19.42 40.70 -21.65
N LYS A 481 20.08 41.31 -22.64
CA LYS A 481 21.06 40.67 -23.52
C LYS A 481 22.35 41.48 -23.53
N GLU A 482 23.47 40.83 -23.21
CA GLU A 482 24.82 41.41 -23.14
C GLU A 482 25.66 41.12 -24.39
#